data_AF-A0A3B0ZNR8-F1
#
_entry.id   AF-A0A3B0ZNR8-F1
#
_cell.length_a   1.000
_cell.length_b   1.000
_cell.length_c   1.000
_cell.angle_alpha   90.00
_cell.angle_beta   90.00
_cell.angle_gamma   90.00
#
_symmetry.space_group_name_H-M   'P 1'
#
loop_
_entity.id
_entity.type
_entity.pdbx_description
1 polymer ?
#
loop_
_entity_poly.entity_id
_entity_poly.type
_entity_poly.pdbx_seq_one_letter_code
_entity_poly.pdbx_strand_id
1 'polypeptide(L)' 'DQIAHFFEHYKDLESNKWVKIDGWVGTDAAKAEILASVERFKASPEKPRF' A
#
# COMPACT_ATOMS: atom_id res chain seq x y z
N ASP A 1 -1.23 13.19 10.56
CA ASP A 1 -0.50 14.12 9.66
C ASP A 1 0.96 13.76 9.44
N GLN A 2 1.79 13.58 10.47
CA GLN A 2 3.23 13.27 10.30
C GLN A 2 3.53 12.06 9.39
N ILE A 3 2.75 10.98 9.52
CA ILE A 3 2.93 9.77 8.68
C ILE A 3 2.65 10.09 7.21
N ALA A 4 1.57 10.81 6.90
CA ALA A 4 1.24 11.20 5.53
C ALA A 4 2.32 12.12 4.95
N HIS A 5 2.75 13.14 5.71
CA HIS A 5 3.81 14.06 5.33
C HIS A 5 5.11 13.33 4.99
N PHE A 6 5.52 12.34 5.80
CA PHE A 6 6.70 11.53 5.51
C PHE A 6 6.58 10.83 4.14
N PHE A 7 5.46 10.15 3.89
CA PHE A 7 5.27 9.41 2.64
C PHE A 7 5.11 10.30 1.41
N GLU A 8 4.64 11.54 1.57
CA GLU A 8 4.58 12.52 0.49
C GLU A 8 5.98 12.98 0.05
N HIS A 9 6.95 13.06 0.97
CA HIS A 9 8.26 13.66 0.70
C HIS A 9 9.44 12.70 0.62
N TYR A 10 9.35 11.47 1.15
CA TYR A 10 10.53 10.60 1.27
C TYR A 10 11.20 10.20 -0.06
N LYS A 11 10.52 10.42 -1.18
CA LYS A 11 10.98 10.11 -2.54
C LYS A 11 11.36 11.34 -3.37
N ASP A 12 11.33 12.55 -2.80
CA ASP A 12 11.55 13.78 -3.57
C ASP A 12 12.90 13.86 -4.28
N LEU A 13 13.91 13.12 -3.79
CA LEU A 13 15.26 13.05 -4.39
C LEU A 13 15.46 11.82 -5.29
N GLU A 14 14.45 10.97 -5.44
CA GLU A 14 14.49 9.80 -6.30
C GLU A 14 13.93 10.15 -7.68
N SER A 15 14.81 10.36 -8.66
CA SER A 15 14.41 10.68 -10.04
C SER A 15 13.34 9.72 -10.57
N ASN A 16 12.25 10.29 -11.09
CA ASN A 16 11.07 9.58 -11.63
C ASN A 16 10.19 8.85 -10.60
N LYS A 17 10.33 9.13 -9.30
CA LYS A 17 9.43 8.60 -8.27
C LYS A 17 8.66 9.73 -7.61
N TRP A 18 7.41 9.45 -7.28
CA TRP A 18 6.52 10.34 -6.54
C TRP A 18 5.47 9.51 -5.80
N VAL A 19 4.81 10.13 -4.84
CA VAL A 19 3.69 9.53 -4.09
C VAL A 19 2.56 10.55 -4.01
N LYS A 20 1.33 10.05 -4.06
CA LYS A 20 0.13 10.81 -3.72
C LYS A 20 -0.67 10.02 -2.71
N ILE A 21 -1.11 10.70 -1.65
CA ILE A 21 -1.93 10.12 -0.59
C ILE A 21 -3.39 10.48 -0.88
N ASP A 22 -4.23 9.46 -1.03
CA ASP A 22 -5.67 9.67 -1.23
C ASP A 22 -6.44 9.84 0.10
N GLY A 23 -5.92 9.29 1.20
CA GLY A 23 -6.47 9.49 2.55
C GLY A 23 -6.31 8.29 3.48
N TRP A 24 -6.83 8.43 4.70
CA TRP A 24 -6.90 7.36 5.71
C TRP A 24 -8.30 6.76 5.76
N VAL A 25 -8.38 5.45 5.92
CA VAL A 25 -9.63 4.69 6.08
C VAL A 25 -9.66 3.96 7.42
N GLY A 26 -10.86 3.59 7.86
CA GLY A 26 -11.08 2.91 9.14
C GLY A 26 -10.69 1.43 9.15
N THR A 27 -10.86 0.80 10.32
CA THR A 27 -10.49 -0.60 10.59
C THR A 27 -11.20 -1.61 9.70
N ASP A 28 -12.46 -1.37 9.34
CA ASP A 28 -13.23 -2.29 8.50
C ASP A 28 -12.70 -2.34 7.07
N ALA A 29 -12.36 -1.18 6.50
CA ALA A 29 -11.73 -1.10 5.18
C ALA A 29 -10.34 -1.75 5.18
N ALA A 30 -9.55 -1.55 6.24
CA ALA A 30 -8.25 -2.18 6.38
C ALA A 30 -8.36 -3.72 6.46
N LYS A 31 -9.31 -4.26 7.23
CA LYS A 31 -9.57 -5.71 7.30
C LYS A 31 -9.99 -6.29 5.96
N ALA A 32 -10.86 -5.59 5.24
CA ALA A 32 -11.30 -6.01 3.91
C ALA A 32 -10.12 -6.12 2.93
N GLU A 33 -9.21 -5.14 2.93
CA GLU A 33 -8.03 -5.15 2.05
C GLU A 33 -7.04 -6.28 2.38
N ILE A 34 -6.87 -6.62 3.67
CA ILE A 34 -6.06 -7.76 4.09
C ILE A 34 -6.64 -9.07 3.55
N LEU A 35 -7.93 -9.32 3.75
CA LEU A 35 -8.59 -10.53 3.28
C LEU A 35 -8.56 -10.63 1.75
N ALA A 36 -8.83 -9.53 1.04
CA ALA A 36 -8.73 -9.47 -0.42
C ALA A 36 -7.32 -9.80 -0.91
N SER A 37 -6.28 -9.30 -0.24
CA SER A 37 -4.88 -9.59 -0.56
C SER A 37 -4.52 -11.07 -0.36
N VAL A 38 -5.04 -11.69 0.71
CA VAL A 38 -4.87 -13.14 0.94
C VAL A 38 -5.50 -13.97 -0.17
N GLU A 39 -6.72 -13.62 -0.60
CA GLU A 39 -7.39 -14.33 -1.69
C GLU A 39 -6.65 -14.13 -3.03
N ARG A 40 -6.18 -12.92 -3.33
CA ARG A 40 -5.33 -12.66 -4.51
C ARG A 40 -4.07 -13.52 -4.51
N PHE A 41 -3.40 -13.64 -3.35
CA PHE A 41 -2.22 -14.50 -3.23
C PHE A 41 -2.53 -15.98 -3.47
N LYS A 42 -3.62 -16.49 -2.88
CA LYS A 42 -4.06 -17.88 -3.08
C LYS A 42 -4.39 -18.19 -4.55
N ALA A 43 -5.03 -17.23 -5.22
CA ALA A 43 -5.41 -17.31 -6.63
C ALA A 43 -4.24 -17.07 -7.59
N SER A 44 -3.09 -16.59 -7.11
CA SER A 44 -1.93 -16.32 -7.96
C SER A 44 -1.41 -17.62 -8.59
N PRO A 45 -1.34 -17.71 -9.94
CA PRO A 45 -0.85 -18.91 -10.63
C PRO A 45 0.64 -19.14 -10.34
N GLU A 46 1.40 -18.07 -10.17
CA GLU A 46 2.77 -18.11 -9.66
C GLU A 46 2.77 -17.62 -8.22
N LYS A 47 3.09 -18.51 -7.29
CA LYS A 47 3.26 -18.15 -5.88
C LYS A 47 4.70 -17.69 -5.68
N PRO A 48 4.94 -16.42 -5.34
CA PRO A 48 6.29 -15.96 -5.06
C PRO A 48 6.88 -16.77 -3.90
N ARG A 49 8.13 -17.19 -4.06
CA ARG A 49 8.90 -17.89 -3.02
C ARG A 49 9.76 -16.85 -2.29
N PHE A 50 9.11 -16.04 -1.46
CA PHE A 50 9.81 -15.12 -0.55
C PHE A 50 10.45 -15.89 0.62
#